data_AF-A0A3M7RNF7-F1
#
_entry.id   AF-A0A3M7RNF7-F1
#
_cell.length_a   1.000
_cell.length_b   1.000
_cell.length_c   1.000
_cell.angle_alpha   90.00
_cell.angle_beta   90.00
_cell.angle_gamma   90.00
#
_symmetry.space_group_name_H-M   'P 1'
#
loop_
_entity.id
_entity.type
_entity.pdbx_description
1 polymer ?
#
loop_
_entity_poly.entity_id
_entity_poly.type
_entity_poly.pdbx_seq_one_letter_code
_entity_poly.pdbx_strand_id
1 'polypeptide(L)'
;MNIQESEEFKIFTKLSQIGLIDVQKFCTNKNCKSFGKAFSHDLRNRNKSKIDKSNDRMLTWRCKTCTTYSLIYSDSFFGLFRKPIKLVLAIIKCWSAQLTVAKVKAVKEMGKVSLFGQIT
;
A
#
# COMPACT_ATOMS: atom_id res chain seq x y z
N MET A 1 2.53 25.65 -8.21
CA MET A 1 3.59 24.66 -7.93
C MET A 1 3.18 23.35 -8.57
N ASN A 2 4.02 22.80 -9.44
CA ASN A 2 3.71 21.56 -10.16
C ASN A 2 3.93 20.36 -9.23
N ILE A 3 2.90 19.52 -9.04
CA ILE A 3 2.99 18.34 -8.16
C ILE A 3 4.01 17.34 -8.70
N GLN A 4 4.15 17.25 -10.03
CA GLN A 4 5.07 16.32 -10.68
C GLN A 4 6.54 16.60 -10.37
N GLU A 5 6.87 17.84 -10.01
CA GLU A 5 8.23 18.26 -9.66
C GLU A 5 8.56 18.04 -8.18
N SER A 6 7.56 17.71 -7.35
CA SER A 6 7.74 17.55 -5.90
C SER A 6 8.54 16.28 -5.56
N GLU A 7 9.37 16.36 -4.53
CA GLU A 7 10.14 15.21 -4.04
C GLU A 7 9.23 14.06 -3.60
N GLU A 8 8.08 14.37 -3.00
CA GLU A 8 7.10 13.37 -2.59
C GLU A 8 6.52 12.61 -3.79
N PHE A 9 6.29 13.29 -4.92
CA PHE A 9 5.81 12.65 -6.16
C PHE A 9 6.90 11.82 -6.84
N LYS A 10 8.16 12.24 -6.78
CA LYS A 10 9.30 11.43 -7.25
C LYS A 10 9.45 10.15 -6.44
N ILE A 11 9.34 10.23 -5.11
CA ILE A 11 9.37 9.06 -4.21
C ILE A 11 8.19 8.13 -4.53
N PHE A 12 6.98 8.68 -4.66
CA PHE A 12 5.79 7.93 -5.07
C PHE A 12 6.06 7.16 -6.37
N THR A 13 6.59 7.83 -7.40
CA THR A 13 6.86 7.21 -8.70
C THR A 13 7.84 6.03 -8.56
N LYS A 14 8.95 6.21 -7.84
CA LYS A 14 9.93 5.13 -7.57
C LYS A 14 9.30 3.95 -6.83
N LEU A 15 8.53 4.21 -5.78
CA LEU A 15 7.87 3.17 -5.00
C LEU A 15 6.79 2.44 -5.80
N SER A 16 6.08 3.15 -6.68
CA SER A 16 5.06 2.58 -7.56
C SER A 16 5.66 1.63 -8.60
N GLN A 17 6.84 1.93 -9.13
CA GLN A 17 7.57 1.06 -10.07
C GLN A 17 7.99 -0.27 -9.44
N ILE A 18 8.25 -0.27 -8.13
CA ILE A 18 8.61 -1.47 -7.36
C ILE A 18 7.35 -2.25 -6.91
N GLY A 19 6.15 -1.68 -7.10
CA GLY A 19 4.90 -2.30 -6.68
C GLY A 19 4.66 -2.26 -5.17
N LEU A 20 5.31 -1.36 -4.45
CA LEU A 20 5.15 -1.24 -2.98
C LEU A 20 3.94 -0.41 -2.56
N ILE A 21 3.30 0.29 -3.50
CA ILE A 21 2.18 1.19 -3.26
C ILE A 21 1.17 1.12 -4.40
N ASP A 22 -0.09 1.42 -4.09
CA ASP A 22 -1.15 1.50 -5.09
C ASP A 22 -0.98 2.73 -5.97
N VAL A 23 -0.98 2.51 -7.28
CA VAL A 23 -0.75 3.57 -8.29
C VAL A 23 -2.01 4.40 -8.54
N GLN A 24 -3.18 3.87 -8.18
CA GLN A 24 -4.45 4.54 -8.45
C GLN A 24 -5.45 4.29 -7.32
N LYS A 25 -6.22 5.33 -6.99
CA LYS A 25 -7.30 5.26 -6.01
C LYS A 25 -8.57 5.84 -6.60
N PHE A 26 -9.72 5.27 -6.24
CA PHE A 26 -11.02 5.69 -6.78
C PHE A 26 -11.92 6.29 -5.72
N CYS A 27 -12.87 7.12 -6.15
CA CYS A 27 -13.88 7.69 -5.27
C CYS A 27 -14.84 6.63 -4.76
N THR A 28 -14.90 6.47 -3.43
CA THR A 28 -15.83 5.55 -2.75
C THR A 28 -17.08 6.24 -2.19
N ASN A 29 -17.16 7.58 -2.29
CA ASN A 29 -18.33 8.32 -1.82
C ASN A 29 -19.50 8.17 -2.80
N LYS A 30 -20.51 7.38 -2.43
CA LYS A 30 -21.68 7.07 -3.25
C LYS A 30 -22.47 8.31 -3.69
N ASN A 31 -22.41 9.40 -2.92
CA ASN A 31 -23.13 10.63 -3.21
C ASN A 31 -22.32 11.61 -4.08
N CYS A 32 -21.09 11.24 -4.47
CA CYS A 32 -20.23 12.07 -5.30
C CYS A 32 -20.58 11.88 -6.78
N LYS A 33 -20.70 12.98 -7.54
CA LYS A 33 -20.85 12.93 -9.01
C LYS A 33 -19.66 12.28 -9.74
N SER A 34 -18.54 12.14 -9.05
CA SER A 34 -17.32 11.47 -9.52
C SER A 34 -17.06 10.15 -8.79
N PHE A 35 -18.11 9.51 -8.24
CA PHE A 35 -18.02 8.14 -7.71
C PHE A 35 -17.38 7.20 -8.74
N GLY A 36 -16.48 6.31 -8.29
CA GLY A 36 -15.74 5.40 -9.16
C GLY A 36 -14.68 6.06 -10.06
N LYS A 37 -14.55 7.39 -10.09
CA LYS A 37 -13.47 8.06 -10.83
C LYS A 37 -12.18 8.11 -10.03
N ALA A 38 -11.06 8.11 -10.76
CA ALA A 38 -9.73 8.19 -10.17
C ALA A 38 -9.52 9.49 -9.40
N PHE A 39 -8.91 9.38 -8.22
CA PHE A 39 -8.44 10.52 -7.44
C PHE A 39 -7.26 11.17 -8.15
N SER A 40 -7.14 12.48 -7.99
CA SER A 40 -5.96 13.23 -8.41
C SER A 40 -4.96 13.30 -7.25
N HIS A 41 -3.68 13.43 -7.57
CA HIS A 41 -2.66 13.72 -6.57
C HIS A 41 -2.83 15.15 -6.05
N ASP A 42 -2.65 15.34 -4.75
CA ASP A 42 -2.64 16.64 -4.09
C ASP A 42 -1.60 16.66 -2.97
N LEU A 43 -0.95 17.80 -2.75
CA LEU A 43 0.03 18.00 -1.67
C LEU A 43 -0.65 18.69 -0.50
N ARG A 44 -0.58 18.08 0.67
CA ARG A 44 -1.21 18.62 1.88
C ARG A 44 -0.19 18.77 3.01
N ASN A 45 -0.26 19.87 3.74
CA ASN A 45 0.53 20.05 4.95
C ASN A 45 0.05 19.10 6.04
N ARG A 46 0.98 18.38 6.67
CA ARG A 46 0.72 17.41 7.73
C ARG A 46 0.17 18.08 9.00
N ASN A 47 0.63 19.30 9.28
CA ASN A 47 0.19 20.15 10.37
C ASN A 47 -0.31 21.50 9.85
N LYS A 48 -1.52 21.91 10.24
CA LYS A 48 -2.05 23.25 9.92
C LYS A 48 -1.34 24.37 10.71
N SER A 49 -0.66 24.05 11.81
CA SER A 49 -0.06 25.03 12.74
C SER A 49 1.40 25.40 12.45
N LYS A 50 2.07 24.70 11.53
CA LYS A 50 3.45 25.02 11.11
C LYS A 50 3.46 25.30 9.62
N ILE A 51 3.06 26.52 9.26
CA ILE A 51 2.87 26.96 7.88
C ILE A 51 4.20 27.05 7.11
N ASP A 52 5.35 27.11 7.81
CA ASP A 52 6.64 27.49 7.20
C ASP A 52 7.68 26.37 7.05
N LYS A 53 7.34 25.10 7.31
CA LYS A 53 8.27 23.98 7.02
C LYS A 53 7.89 23.31 5.71
N SER A 54 8.60 23.66 4.64
CA SER A 54 8.54 23.01 3.32
C SER A 54 8.63 21.48 3.38
N ASN A 55 9.29 20.94 4.41
CA ASN A 55 9.48 19.50 4.65
C ASN A 55 8.29 18.78 5.33
N ASP A 56 7.19 19.46 5.67
CA ASP A 56 6.02 18.83 6.33
C ASP A 56 4.82 18.66 5.37
N ARG A 57 5.12 18.53 4.07
CA ARG A 57 4.13 18.22 3.03
C ARG A 57 4.02 16.72 2.84
N MET A 58 2.80 16.26 2.54
CA MET A 58 2.50 14.87 2.31
C MET A 58 1.64 14.74 1.07
N LEU A 59 2.01 13.79 0.21
CA LEU A 59 1.26 13.47 -0.99
C LEU A 59 -0.01 12.68 -0.61
N THR A 60 -1.13 13.13 -1.14
CA THR A 60 -2.47 12.60 -0.86
C THR A 60 -3.25 12.37 -2.14
N TRP A 61 -4.18 11.42 -2.09
CA TRP A 61 -5.22 11.25 -3.09
C TRP A 61 -6.39 12.18 -2.77
N ARG A 62 -6.88 12.92 -3.76
CA ARG A 62 -8.04 13.82 -3.62
C ARG A 62 -9.07 13.61 -4.72
N CYS A 63 -10.34 13.51 -4.32
CA CYS A 63 -11.44 13.68 -5.26
C CYS A 63 -11.60 15.16 -5.64
N LYS A 64 -11.53 15.49 -6.94
CA LYS A 64 -11.77 16.87 -7.41
C LYS A 64 -13.20 17.37 -7.15
N THR A 65 -14.17 16.46 -7.01
CA THR A 65 -15.59 16.81 -6.89
C THR A 65 -16.08 16.87 -5.45
N CYS A 66 -15.92 15.80 -4.66
CA CYS A 66 -16.41 15.76 -3.28
C CYS A 66 -15.33 16.07 -2.23
N THR A 67 -14.14 16.51 -2.68
CA THR A 67 -12.99 16.89 -1.84
C THR A 67 -12.57 15.86 -0.79
N THR A 68 -13.00 14.61 -0.93
CA THR A 68 -12.55 13.51 -0.06
C THR A 68 -11.08 13.26 -0.29
N TYR A 69 -10.35 13.08 0.82
CA TYR A 69 -8.92 12.82 0.82
C TYR A 69 -8.62 11.41 1.29
N SER A 70 -7.54 10.85 0.78
CA SER A 70 -6.93 9.66 1.34
C SER A 70 -5.41 9.76 1.28
N LEU A 71 -4.73 9.13 2.24
CA LEU A 71 -3.28 9.11 2.26
C LEU A 71 -2.78 8.08 1.25
N ILE A 72 -1.76 8.43 0.48
CA ILE A 72 -1.24 7.51 -0.55
C ILE A 72 -0.72 6.21 0.05
N TYR A 73 -0.06 6.31 1.20
CA TYR A 73 0.52 5.17 1.90
C TYR A 73 -0.44 4.48 2.88
N SER A 74 -1.75 4.78 2.88
CA SER A 74 -2.65 4.18 3.88
C SER A 74 -2.87 2.68 3.67
N ASP A 75 -2.97 2.26 2.41
CA ASP A 75 -3.42 0.92 2.04
C ASP A 75 -2.25 0.02 1.61
N SER A 76 -1.04 0.57 1.62
CA SER A 76 0.20 -0.11 1.27
C SER A 76 0.90 -0.70 2.51
N PHE A 77 1.99 -1.46 2.31
CA PHE A 77 2.83 -1.97 3.40
C PHE A 77 3.22 -0.88 4.42
N PHE A 78 3.52 0.32 3.94
CA PHE A 78 3.85 1.47 4.78
C PHE A 78 2.73 1.90 5.74
N GLY A 79 1.48 1.54 5.46
CA GLY A 79 0.34 1.75 6.35
C GLY A 79 0.48 0.99 7.67
N LEU A 80 1.21 -0.13 7.69
CA LEU A 80 1.48 -0.92 8.90
C LEU A 80 2.32 -0.14 9.92
N PHE A 81 3.19 0.77 9.48
CA PHE A 81 3.98 1.60 10.39
C PHE A 81 3.14 2.58 11.23
N ARG A 82 1.87 2.79 10.87
CA ARG A 82 0.93 3.56 11.71
C ARG A 82 0.21 2.71 12.76
N LYS A 83 0.37 1.38 12.73
CA LYS A 83 -0.29 0.46 13.65
C LYS A 83 0.60 0.20 14.87
N PRO A 84 0.01 -0.20 16.02
CA PRO A 84 0.79 -0.59 17.19
C PRO A 84 1.74 -1.73 16.86
N ILE A 85 2.98 -1.67 17.37
CA ILE A 85 4.04 -2.65 17.07
C ILE A 85 3.61 -4.10 17.34
N LYS A 86 2.81 -4.33 18.41
CA LYS A 86 2.28 -5.65 18.76
C LYS A 86 1.43 -6.25 17.63
N LEU A 87 0.65 -5.42 16.93
CA LEU A 87 -0.19 -5.85 15.82
C LEU A 87 0.65 -6.18 14.59
N VAL A 88 1.67 -5.37 14.29
CA VAL A 88 2.61 -5.63 13.19
C VAL A 88 3.34 -6.96 13.41
N LEU A 89 3.85 -7.20 14.63
CA LEU A 89 4.52 -8.45 14.98
C LEU A 89 3.58 -9.66 14.88
N ALA A 90 2.31 -9.51 15.25
CA ALA A 90 1.32 -10.58 15.12
C ALA A 90 1.07 -10.95 13.65
N ILE A 91 0.97 -9.96 12.76
CA ILE A 91 0.83 -10.19 11.31
C ILE A 91 2.05 -10.92 10.75
N ILE A 92 3.26 -10.47 11.09
CA ILE A 92 4.50 -11.09 10.62
C ILE A 92 4.59 -12.55 11.09
N LYS A 93 4.26 -12.83 12.37
CA LYS A 93 4.23 -14.20 12.90
C LYS A 93 3.18 -15.07 12.21
N CYS A 94 2.03 -14.51 11.86
CA CYS A 94 0.98 -15.24 11.15
C CYS A 94 1.42 -15.57 9.71
N TRP A 95 2.01 -14.62 8.99
CA TRP A 95 2.56 -14.84 7.65
C TRP A 95 3.72 -15.85 7.64
N SER A 96 4.63 -15.77 8.61
CA SER A 96 5.72 -16.75 8.69
C SER A 96 5.19 -18.16 8.95
N ALA A 97 4.19 -18.32 9.83
CA ALA A 97 3.55 -19.60 10.06
C ALA A 97 2.86 -20.16 8.80
N GLN A 98 2.14 -19.30 8.05
CA GLN A 98 1.50 -19.70 6.79
C GLN A 98 2.53 -20.17 5.75
N LEU A 99 3.65 -19.46 5.61
CA LEU A 99 4.75 -19.86 4.72
C LEU A 99 5.38 -21.18 5.14
N THR A 100 5.58 -21.40 6.44
CA THR A 100 6.09 -22.68 6.95
C THR A 100 5.14 -23.83 6.62
N VAL A 101 3.84 -23.66 6.86
CA VAL A 101 2.83 -24.69 6.53
C VAL A 101 2.78 -24.96 5.03
N ALA A 102 2.82 -23.91 4.20
CA ALA A 102 2.83 -24.06 2.74
C ALA A 102 4.08 -24.82 2.26
N LYS A 103 5.25 -24.51 2.80
CA LYS A 103 6.51 -25.21 2.49
C LYS A 103 6.44 -26.68 2.89
N VAL A 104 5.94 -26.99 4.08
CA VAL A 104 5.80 -28.39 4.55
C VAL A 104 4.83 -29.17 3.67
N LYS A 105 3.70 -28.57 3.26
CA LYS A 105 2.77 -29.19 2.32
C LYS A 105 3.42 -29.46 0.96
N ALA A 106 4.11 -28.48 0.40
CA ALA A 106 4.80 -28.62 -0.89
C ALA A 106 5.84 -29.75 -0.86
N VAL A 107 6.65 -29.83 0.21
CA VAL A 107 7.63 -30.92 0.39
C VAL A 107 6.94 -32.29 0.50
N LYS A 108 5.82 -32.38 1.20
CA LYS A 108 5.05 -33.63 1.35
C LYS A 108 4.44 -34.10 0.03
N GLU A 109 4.01 -33.18 -0.82
CA GLU A 109 3.48 -33.49 -2.16
C GLU A 109 4.60 -33.92 -3.12
N MET A 110 5.75 -33.24 -3.12
CA MET A 110 6.92 -33.65 -3.91
C MET A 110 7.48 -35.02 -3.47
N GLY A 111 7.49 -35.29 -2.16
CA GLY A 111 7.90 -36.61 -1.62
C GLY A 111 6.95 -37.75 -2.03
N LYS A 112 5.66 -37.47 -2.26
CA LYS A 112 4.72 -38.47 -2.82
C LYS A 112 4.98 -38.76 -4.30
N VAL A 113 5.43 -37.78 -5.08
CA VAL A 113 5.82 -37.99 -6.50
C VAL A 113 7.05 -38.90 -6.61
N SER A 114 7.99 -38.81 -5.65
CA SER A 114 9.16 -39.70 -5.60
C SER A 114 8.83 -41.17 -5.31
N LEU A 115 7.73 -41.47 -4.62
CA LEU A 115 7.35 -42.85 -4.24
C LEU A 115 6.49 -43.55 -5.30
N PHE A 116 5.89 -42.80 -6.23
CA PHE A 116 5.09 -43.36 -7.34
C PHE A 116 5.83 -43.35 -8.69
N GLY A 117 7.09 -42.87 -8.72
CA GLY A 117 7.94 -42.80 -9.92
C GLY A 117 8.94 -43.95 -10.09
N GLN A 118 8.80 -45.05 -9.33
CA GLN A 118 9.59 -46.28 -9.53
C GLN A 118 8.65 -47.46 -9.81
N ILE A 119 8.05 -47.46 -11.00
CA ILE A 119 7.60 -48.70 -11.66
C ILE A 119 7.96 -48.57 -13.14
N THR A 120 9.15 -49.08 -13.48
CA THR A 120 9.46 -49.99 -14.59
C THR A 120 10.96 -50.27 -14.54
#